data_AF-A0A951JEX2-F1
#
_entry.id   AF-A0A951JEX2-F1
#
_cell.length_a   1.000
_cell.length_b   1.000
_cell.length_c   1.000
_cell.angle_alpha   90.00
_cell.angle_beta   90.00
_cell.angle_gamma   90.00
#
_symmetry.space_group_name_H-M   'P 1'
#
loop_
_entity.id
_entity.type
_entity.pdbx_description
1 polymer ?
#
loop_
_entity_poly.entity_id
_entity_poly.type
_entity_poly.pdbx_seq_one_letter_code
_entity_poly.pdbx_strand_id
1 'polypeptide(L)' 'VLTEKNLRSIRPGYGLPPNFFDVLLGKRVNRDLKRGTAMSWEYIA' A
#
# COMPACT_ATOMS: atom_id res chain seq x y z
N VAL A 1 7.29 1.77 7.51
CA VAL A 1 7.91 1.37 6.22
C VAL A 1 7.09 0.21 5.67
N LEU A 2 6.68 0.28 4.41
CA LEU A 2 5.92 -0.77 3.73
C LEU A 2 6.83 -1.95 3.44
N THR A 3 6.38 -3.14 3.80
CA THR A 3 7.09 -4.41 3.63
C THR A 3 6.11 -5.47 3.15
N GLU A 4 6.61 -6.58 2.61
CA GLU A 4 5.80 -7.70 2.11
C GLU A 4 4.88 -8.30 3.18
N LYS A 5 5.20 -8.13 4.47
CA LYS A 5 4.36 -8.59 5.58
C LYS A 5 3.10 -7.73 5.76
N ASN A 6 3.20 -6.43 5.45
CA ASN A 6 2.20 -5.41 5.77
C ASN A 6 1.44 -4.91 4.53
N LEU A 7 2.00 -5.09 3.34
CA LEU A 7 1.37 -4.76 2.07
C LEU A 7 0.94 -6.05 1.37
N ARG A 8 -0.31 -6.12 0.89
CA ARG A 8 -0.84 -7.29 0.17
C ARG A 8 -1.75 -6.86 -0.97
N SER A 9 -1.68 -7.58 -2.09
CA SER A 9 -2.63 -7.46 -3.19
C SER A 9 -3.87 -8.30 -2.87
N ILE A 10 -4.99 -7.64 -2.61
CA ILE A 10 -6.27 -8.26 -2.27
C ILE A 10 -7.33 -7.74 -3.24
N ARG A 11 -8.17 -8.64 -3.76
CA ARG A 11 -9.32 -8.29 -4.61
C ARG A 11 -10.53 -7.94 -3.73
N PRO A 12 -11.42 -7.02 -4.14
CA PRO A 12 -11.55 -6.36 -5.46
C PRO A 12 -10.63 -5.13 -5.64
N GLY A 13 -10.51 -4.62 -6.86
CA GLY A 13 -9.61 -3.50 -7.20
C GLY A 13 -10.18 -2.13 -6.82
N TYR A 14 -10.02 -1.72 -5.56
CA TYR A 14 -10.47 -0.41 -5.04
C TYR A 14 -9.34 0.60 -4.81
N GLY A 15 -8.09 0.25 -5.10
CA GLY A 15 -6.93 1.09 -4.84
C GLY A 15 -5.89 0.98 -5.94
N LEU A 16 -4.62 1.13 -5.56
CA LEU A 16 -3.52 1.02 -6.51
C LEU A 16 -3.47 -0.35 -7.21
N PRO A 17 -3.19 -0.38 -8.52
CA PRO A 17 -2.93 -1.61 -9.25
C PRO A 17 -1.79 -2.43 -8.61
N PRO A 18 -1.88 -3.77 -8.62
CA PRO A 18 -0.83 -4.65 -8.07
C PRO A 18 0.55 -4.45 -8.71
N ASN A 19 0.61 -3.89 -9.92
CA ASN A 19 1.87 -3.62 -10.65
C ASN A 19 2.79 -2.63 -9.91
N PHE A 20 2.27 -1.83 -8.99
CA PHE A 20 3.06 -0.89 -8.19
C PHE A 20 3.56 -1.49 -6.87
N PHE A 21 3.29 -2.77 -6.60
CA PHE A 21 3.66 -3.41 -5.34
C PHE A 21 5.15 -3.24 -5.02
N ASP A 22 6.03 -3.51 -5.99
CA ASP A 22 7.48 -3.42 -5.81
C ASP A 22 7.95 -1.98 -5.57
N VAL A 23 7.27 -1.00 -6.19
CA VAL A 23 7.56 0.43 -6.01
C VAL A 23 7.17 0.92 -4.61
N LEU A 24 6.13 0.33 -4.04
CA LEU A 24 5.64 0.66 -2.70
C LEU A 24 6.52 0.04 -1.60
N LEU A 25 7.22 -1.06 -1.87
CA LEU A 25 8.12 -1.69 -0.90
C LEU A 25 9.24 -0.71 -0.50
N GLY A 26 9.52 -0.63 0.80
CA GLY A 26 10.52 0.28 1.36
C GLY A 26 10.05 1.73 1.52
N LYS A 27 8.90 2.14 0.97
CA LYS A 27 8.34 3.48 1.18
C LYS A 27 7.78 3.64 2.60
N ARG A 28 7.74 4.88 3.09
CA ARG A 28 7.08 5.22 4.35
C ARG A 28 5.70 5.80 4.07
N VAL A 29 4.76 5.48 4.95
CA VAL A 29 3.45 6.11 4.94
C VAL A 29 3.49 7.40 5.76
N ASN A 30 2.75 8.41 5.33
CA ASN A 30 2.68 9.72 5.98
C ASN A 30 1.65 9.79 7.12
N ARG A 31 0.84 8.75 7.28
CA ARG A 31 -0.22 8.65 8.30
C ARG A 31 -0.44 7.20 8.71
N ASP A 32 -1.12 7.00 9.82
CA ASP A 32 -1.54 5.68 10.26
C ASP A 32 -2.67 5.14 9.37
N LEU A 33 -2.51 3.90 8.89
CA LEU A 33 -3.50 3.21 8.07
C LEU A 33 -4.03 1.99 8.84
N LYS A 34 -5.34 1.75 8.73
CA LYS A 34 -5.96 0.55 9.29
C LYS A 34 -5.73 -0.64 8.36
N ARG A 35 -5.76 -1.85 8.92
CA ARG A 35 -5.70 -3.08 8.13
C ARG A 35 -6.91 -3.15 7.19
N GLY A 36 -6.66 -3.44 5.91
CA GLY A 36 -7.71 -3.51 4.89
C GLY A 36 -8.03 -2.19 4.21
N THR A 37 -7.29 -1.11 4.50
CA THR A 37 -7.40 0.14 3.75
C THR A 37 -6.81 -0.03 2.35
N ALA A 38 -7.55 0.40 1.32
CA ALA A 38 -7.06 0.44 -0.04
C ALA A 38 -5.89 1.43 -0.16
N MET A 39 -4.77 1.01 -0.74
CA MET A 39 -3.61 1.88 -0.91
C MET A 39 -3.86 2.96 -1.95
N SER A 40 -3.29 4.15 -1.71
CA SER A 40 -3.30 5.33 -2.60
C SER A 40 -1.94 6.01 -2.54
N TRP A 41 -1.58 6.73 -3.61
CA TRP A 41 -0.35 7.53 -3.69
C TRP A 41 -0.29 8.62 -2.62
N GLU A 42 -1.45 9.12 -2.16
CA GLU A 42 -1.55 10.14 -1.12
C GLU A 42 -1.03 9.70 0.26
N TYR A 43 -0.87 8.40 0.48
CA TYR A 43 -0.36 7.88 1.74
C TYR A 43 1.15 7.80 1.79
N ILE A 44 1.84 7.99 0.67
CA ILE A 44 3.30 7.93 0.61
C ILE A 44 3.88 9.27 1.05
N ALA A 45 4.93 9.21 1.87
CA ALA A 45 5.74 10.37 2.27
C ALA A 45 6.89 10.61 1.29
#